data_AF-A0A388Q1C2-F1
#
_entry.id   AF-A0A388Q1C2-F1
#
_cell.length_a   1.000
_cell.length_b   1.000
_cell.length_c   1.000
_cell.angle_alpha   90.00
_cell.angle_beta   90.00
_cell.angle_gamma   90.00
#
_symmetry.space_group_name_H-M   'P 1'
#
loop_
_entity.id
_entity.type
_entity.pdbx_description
1 polymer ?
#
loop_
_entity_poly.entity_id
_entity_poly.type
_entity_poly.pdbx_seq_one_letter_code
_entity_poly.pdbx_strand_id
1 'polypeptide(L)'
;MQEKKIQVVLTQGRAEIENEAQKIMQQILDSYNAGIEITQVQAQKSDPPAQVIDSFRDVQAAKADKERQQNEAQAYANDVIPRARGEAAKIIQEAEGYKKEVVAQAEGEASRFIAIYNEYAKAKTVTQERMYLETMEKVLSGVNKIIIDKQSGSGVVPYLPLPELKKNLDAQKKTEVKN
;
A
#
# COMPACT_ATOMS: atom_id res chain seq x y z
N MET A 1 -10.55 -42.83 -11.48
CA MET A 1 -11.37 -43.33 -10.34
C MET A 1 -10.80 -44.57 -9.64
N GLN A 2 -9.60 -45.05 -9.99
CA GLN A 2 -8.99 -46.24 -9.35
C GLN A 2 -8.07 -45.90 -8.15
N GLU A 3 -7.48 -44.70 -8.10
CA GLU A 3 -6.60 -44.28 -6.98
C GLU A 3 -7.35 -44.11 -5.64
N LYS A 4 -8.59 -43.59 -5.67
CA LYS A 4 -9.43 -43.47 -4.47
C LYS A 4 -9.74 -44.83 -3.83
N LYS A 5 -9.80 -45.91 -4.61
CA LYS A 5 -10.07 -47.25 -4.08
C LYS A 5 -8.87 -47.81 -3.31
N ILE A 6 -7.65 -47.55 -3.77
CA ILE A 6 -6.43 -48.00 -3.09
C ILE A 6 -6.26 -47.27 -1.75
N GLN A 7 -6.48 -45.95 -1.71
CA GLN A 7 -6.40 -45.18 -0.45
C GLN A 7 -7.45 -45.60 0.59
N VAL A 8 -8.67 -45.93 0.16
CA VAL A 8 -9.75 -46.37 1.07
C VAL A 8 -9.49 -47.79 1.59
N VAL A 9 -9.00 -48.71 0.76
CA VAL A 9 -8.60 -50.06 1.21
C VAL A 9 -7.39 -50.01 2.15
N LEU A 10 -6.45 -49.08 1.93
CA LEU A 10 -5.28 -48.93 2.80
C LEU A 10 -5.61 -48.34 4.18
N THR A 11 -6.77 -47.71 4.36
CA THR A 11 -7.13 -47.04 5.63
C THR A 11 -8.27 -47.76 6.35
N GLN A 12 -9.27 -48.25 5.61
CA GLN A 12 -10.44 -48.95 6.17
C GLN A 12 -10.27 -50.48 6.16
N GLY A 13 -9.64 -51.04 5.11
CA GLY A 13 -9.39 -52.48 5.00
C GLY A 13 -8.26 -53.01 5.90
N ARG A 14 -7.42 -52.14 6.48
CA ARG A 14 -6.35 -52.56 7.40
C ARG A 14 -6.89 -53.18 8.70
N ALA A 15 -7.89 -52.53 9.30
CA ALA A 15 -8.49 -53.02 10.53
C ALA A 15 -9.20 -54.37 10.32
N GLU A 16 -9.83 -54.56 9.15
CA GLU A 16 -10.48 -55.83 8.80
C GLU A 16 -9.46 -56.96 8.61
N ILE A 17 -8.35 -56.69 7.90
CA ILE A 17 -7.28 -57.66 7.66
C ILE A 17 -6.53 -58.01 8.97
N GLU A 18 -6.28 -57.04 9.85
CA GLU A 18 -5.64 -57.27 11.15
C GLU A 18 -6.51 -58.14 12.06
N ASN A 19 -7.83 -57.93 12.07
CA ASN A 19 -8.78 -58.75 12.82
C ASN A 19 -8.89 -60.19 12.27
N GLU A 20 -8.93 -60.34 10.94
CA GLU A 20 -8.98 -61.66 10.31
C GLU A 20 -7.69 -62.45 10.55
N ALA A 21 -6.53 -61.79 10.44
CA ALA A 21 -5.23 -62.38 10.76
C ALA A 21 -5.13 -62.78 12.24
N GLN A 22 -5.63 -61.94 13.17
CA GLN A 22 -5.69 -62.28 14.59
C GLN A 22 -6.50 -63.56 14.83
N LYS A 23 -7.68 -63.66 14.20
CA LYS A 23 -8.57 -64.81 14.35
C LYS A 23 -7.93 -66.11 13.85
N ILE A 24 -7.29 -66.07 12.68
CA ILE A 24 -6.61 -67.24 12.10
C ILE A 24 -5.42 -67.65 12.97
N MET A 25 -4.61 -66.69 13.43
CA MET A 25 -3.46 -67.00 14.29
C MET A 25 -3.89 -67.56 15.65
N GLN A 26 -4.97 -67.04 16.25
CA GLN A 26 -5.51 -67.58 17.49
C GLN A 26 -6.00 -69.02 17.28
N GLN A 27 -6.74 -69.30 16.21
CA GLN A 27 -7.19 -70.67 15.88
C GLN A 27 -6.03 -71.65 15.71
N ILE A 28 -4.92 -71.23 15.12
CA ILE A 28 -3.73 -72.07 14.96
C ILE A 28 -3.08 -72.32 16.33
N LEU A 29 -2.89 -71.30 17.17
CA LEU A 29 -2.28 -71.45 18.50
C LEU A 29 -3.14 -72.28 19.47
N ASP A 30 -4.47 -72.16 19.37
CA ASP A 30 -5.42 -72.98 20.12
C ASP A 30 -5.33 -74.45 19.68
N SER A 31 -5.18 -74.71 18.37
CA SER A 31 -4.99 -76.08 17.86
C SER A 31 -3.70 -76.74 18.36
N TYR A 32 -2.67 -75.94 18.64
CA TYR A 32 -1.42 -76.40 19.23
C TYR A 32 -1.44 -76.44 20.78
N ASN A 33 -2.56 -76.13 21.43
CA ASN A 33 -2.69 -76.02 22.89
C ASN A 33 -1.58 -75.15 23.52
N ALA A 34 -1.20 -74.06 22.84
CA ALA A 34 -0.07 -73.24 23.24
C ALA A 34 -0.32 -72.44 24.54
N GLY A 35 -1.58 -72.26 24.95
CA GLY A 35 -1.95 -71.49 26.14
C GLY A 35 -1.67 -69.98 26.03
N ILE A 36 -1.58 -69.46 24.80
CA ILE A 36 -1.22 -68.06 24.49
C ILE A 36 -2.43 -67.37 23.85
N GLU A 37 -2.77 -66.18 24.34
CA GLU A 37 -3.84 -65.33 23.80
C GLU A 37 -3.23 -64.14 23.04
N ILE A 38 -3.65 -63.95 21.78
CA ILE A 38 -3.22 -62.84 20.95
C ILE A 38 -4.12 -61.63 21.22
N THR A 39 -3.57 -60.57 21.82
CA THR A 39 -4.31 -59.35 22.15
C THR A 39 -4.47 -58.39 20.98
N GLN A 40 -3.44 -58.24 20.13
CA GLN A 40 -3.48 -57.34 18.98
C GLN A 40 -2.48 -57.73 17.89
N VAL A 41 -2.88 -57.63 16.63
CA VAL A 41 -2.01 -57.78 15.46
C VAL A 41 -1.82 -56.42 14.81
N GLN A 42 -0.57 -56.00 14.61
CA GLN A 42 -0.24 -54.77 13.90
C GLN A 42 0.46 -55.12 12.60
N ALA A 43 -0.11 -54.71 11.46
CA ALA A 43 0.54 -54.87 10.17
C ALA A 43 1.78 -53.96 10.12
N GLN A 44 2.96 -54.53 9.93
CA GLN A 44 4.17 -53.73 9.74
C GLN A 44 4.04 -52.88 8.48
N LYS A 45 4.44 -51.62 8.60
CA LYS A 45 4.35 -50.62 7.53
C LYS A 45 5.24 -51.06 6.36
N SER A 46 4.62 -51.64 5.34
CA SER A 46 5.31 -51.93 4.07
C SER A 46 5.45 -50.62 3.32
N ASP A 47 6.67 -50.06 3.29
CA ASP A 47 6.99 -48.90 2.48
C ASP A 47 7.04 -49.30 0.99
N PRO A 48 6.54 -48.46 0.07
CA PRO A 48 6.59 -48.72 -1.36
C PRO A 48 8.03 -48.94 -1.86
N PRO A 49 8.27 -49.82 -2.85
CA PRO A 49 9.60 -50.00 -3.42
C PRO A 49 10.10 -48.66 -3.98
N ALA A 50 11.39 -48.37 -3.79
CA ALA A 50 12.00 -47.07 -4.09
C ALA A 50 11.74 -46.57 -5.53
N GLN A 51 11.46 -47.48 -6.47
CA GLN A 51 11.25 -47.20 -7.89
C GLN A 51 9.97 -46.40 -8.22
N VAL A 52 8.96 -46.35 -7.34
CA VAL A 52 7.68 -45.62 -7.60
C VAL A 52 7.55 -44.31 -6.82
N ILE A 53 8.38 -44.07 -5.81
CA ILE A 53 8.29 -42.91 -4.91
C ILE A 53 8.50 -41.60 -5.69
N ASP A 54 9.40 -41.58 -6.67
CA ASP A 54 9.73 -40.38 -7.44
C ASP A 54 8.55 -39.92 -8.31
N SER A 55 7.90 -40.82 -9.04
CA SER A 55 6.72 -40.47 -9.86
C SER A 55 5.53 -39.99 -9.02
N PHE A 56 5.35 -40.51 -7.80
CA PHE A 56 4.31 -40.01 -6.89
C PHE A 56 4.66 -38.63 -6.31
N ARG A 57 5.92 -38.38 -6.00
CA ARG A 57 6.39 -37.06 -5.55
C ARG A 57 6.22 -36.02 -6.64
N ASP A 58 6.49 -36.37 -7.89
CA ASP A 58 6.32 -35.47 -9.05
C ASP A 58 4.86 -35.06 -9.25
N VAL A 59 3.91 -36.00 -9.15
CA VAL A 59 2.48 -35.68 -9.28
C VAL A 59 2.00 -34.76 -8.15
N GLN A 60 2.49 -34.96 -6.93
CA GLN A 60 2.13 -34.13 -5.79
C GLN A 60 2.77 -32.73 -5.88
N ALA A 61 4.04 -32.64 -6.31
CA ALA A 61 4.72 -31.39 -6.59
C ALA A 61 3.99 -30.60 -7.69
N ALA A 62 3.65 -31.24 -8.80
CA ALA A 62 2.91 -30.62 -9.90
C ALA A 62 1.53 -30.10 -9.48
N LYS A 63 0.82 -30.83 -8.61
CA LYS A 63 -0.46 -30.36 -8.04
C LYS A 63 -0.27 -29.12 -7.15
N ALA A 64 0.73 -29.14 -6.28
CA ALA A 64 1.04 -28.01 -5.42
C ALA A 64 1.46 -26.77 -6.23
N ASP A 65 2.28 -26.95 -7.27
CA ASP A 65 2.69 -25.86 -8.17
C ASP A 65 1.52 -25.31 -8.98
N LYS A 66 0.60 -26.16 -9.45
CA LYS A 66 -0.64 -25.72 -10.10
C LYS A 66 -1.49 -24.88 -9.17
N GLU A 67 -1.70 -25.34 -7.94
CA GLU A 67 -2.49 -24.61 -6.94
C GLU A 67 -1.83 -23.28 -6.57
N ARG A 68 -0.49 -23.27 -6.42
CA ARG A 68 0.27 -22.04 -6.21
C ARG A 68 0.05 -21.04 -7.35
N GLN A 69 0.24 -21.47 -8.60
CA GLN A 69 0.05 -20.61 -9.78
C GLN A 69 -1.38 -20.08 -9.90
N GLN A 70 -2.39 -20.91 -9.59
CA GLN A 70 -3.79 -20.48 -9.58
C GLN A 70 -4.05 -19.42 -8.51
N ASN A 71 -3.52 -19.62 -7.30
CA ASN A 71 -3.65 -18.66 -6.21
C ASN A 71 -2.91 -17.35 -6.50
N GLU A 72 -1.71 -17.40 -7.07
CA GLU A 72 -0.95 -16.23 -7.50
C GLU A 72 -1.69 -15.44 -8.58
N ALA A 73 -2.24 -16.13 -9.60
CA ALA A 73 -3.03 -15.49 -10.65
C ALA A 73 -4.31 -14.84 -10.11
N GLN A 74 -5.00 -15.52 -9.19
CA GLN A 74 -6.18 -14.98 -8.55
C GLN A 74 -5.84 -13.77 -7.67
N ALA A 75 -4.75 -13.83 -6.91
CA ALA A 75 -4.27 -12.71 -6.11
C ALA A 75 -3.91 -11.51 -7.00
N TYR A 76 -3.22 -11.73 -8.12
CA TYR A 76 -2.87 -10.70 -9.07
C TYR A 76 -4.12 -10.03 -9.67
N ALA A 77 -5.11 -10.82 -10.11
CA ALA A 77 -6.37 -10.28 -10.63
C ALA A 77 -7.15 -9.49 -9.57
N ASN A 78 -7.17 -10.01 -8.33
CA ASN A 78 -7.81 -9.36 -7.19
C ASN A 78 -7.07 -8.09 -6.73
N ASP A 79 -5.82 -7.87 -7.13
CA ASP A 79 -5.04 -6.67 -6.79
C ASP A 79 -5.10 -5.61 -7.91
N VAL A 80 -4.89 -6.02 -9.16
CA VAL A 80 -4.81 -5.09 -10.30
C VAL A 80 -6.13 -4.40 -10.57
N ILE A 81 -7.25 -5.14 -10.58
CA ILE A 81 -8.57 -4.57 -10.92
C ILE A 81 -9.00 -3.51 -9.88
N PRO A 82 -8.97 -3.80 -8.56
CA PRO A 82 -9.32 -2.79 -7.56
C PRO A 82 -8.35 -1.62 -7.52
N ARG A 83 -7.05 -1.85 -7.71
CA ARG A 83 -6.05 -0.77 -7.75
C ARG A 83 -6.32 0.18 -8.91
N ALA A 84 -6.49 -0.33 -10.12
CA ALA A 84 -6.79 0.48 -11.30
C ALA A 84 -8.11 1.26 -11.15
N ARG A 85 -9.15 0.64 -10.54
CA ARG A 85 -10.40 1.33 -10.22
C ARG A 85 -10.20 2.43 -9.18
N GLY A 86 -9.40 2.19 -8.15
CA GLY A 86 -9.07 3.16 -7.12
C GLY A 86 -8.30 4.36 -7.69
N GLU A 87 -7.32 4.12 -8.55
CA GLU A 87 -6.57 5.15 -9.26
C GLU A 87 -7.47 5.98 -10.18
N ALA A 88 -8.34 5.33 -10.96
CA ALA A 88 -9.31 6.03 -11.81
C ALA A 88 -10.27 6.90 -10.98
N ALA A 89 -10.81 6.36 -9.88
CA ALA A 89 -11.67 7.11 -8.98
C ALA A 89 -10.94 8.29 -8.34
N LYS A 90 -9.68 8.11 -7.93
CA LYS A 90 -8.83 9.18 -7.40
C LYS A 90 -8.66 10.32 -8.41
N ILE A 91 -8.31 10.00 -9.66
CA ILE A 91 -8.15 11.01 -10.73
C ILE A 91 -9.45 11.80 -10.95
N ILE A 92 -10.60 11.11 -10.98
CA ILE A 92 -11.90 11.76 -11.14
C ILE A 92 -12.20 12.69 -9.95
N GLN A 93 -11.98 12.22 -8.72
CA GLN A 93 -12.22 13.02 -7.52
C GLN A 93 -11.27 14.22 -7.42
N GLU A 94 -10.00 14.07 -7.80
CA GLU A 94 -9.05 15.18 -7.89
C GLU A 94 -9.48 16.21 -8.93
N ALA A 95 -9.93 15.77 -10.11
CA ALA A 95 -10.44 16.66 -11.16
C ALA A 95 -11.73 17.39 -10.73
N GLU A 96 -12.65 16.69 -10.06
CA GLU A 96 -13.86 17.30 -9.50
C GLU A 96 -13.53 18.29 -8.37
N GLY A 97 -12.57 17.95 -7.52
CA GLY A 97 -12.06 18.83 -6.47
C GLY A 97 -11.47 20.11 -7.05
N TYR A 98 -10.55 19.98 -8.01
CA TYR A 98 -9.94 21.11 -8.70
C TYR A 98 -10.96 21.99 -9.40
N LYS A 99 -11.94 21.39 -10.10
CA LYS A 99 -13.03 22.14 -10.72
C LYS A 99 -13.81 22.95 -9.68
N LYS A 100 -14.17 22.35 -8.55
CA LYS A 100 -14.91 23.03 -7.48
C LYS A 100 -14.07 24.14 -6.86
N GLU A 101 -12.79 23.91 -6.63
CA GLU A 101 -11.84 24.91 -6.12
C GLU A 101 -11.77 26.13 -7.04
N VAL A 102 -11.56 25.91 -8.35
CA VAL A 102 -11.48 27.00 -9.34
C VAL A 102 -12.79 27.78 -9.40
N VAL A 103 -13.95 27.10 -9.41
CA VAL A 103 -15.25 27.78 -9.44
C VAL A 103 -15.48 28.58 -8.16
N ALA A 104 -15.23 27.99 -6.99
CA ALA A 104 -15.42 28.67 -5.71
C ALA A 104 -14.46 29.86 -5.55
N GLN A 105 -13.22 29.74 -6.02
CA GLN A 105 -12.27 30.85 -6.04
C GLN A 105 -12.76 31.96 -6.96
N ALA A 106 -13.19 31.64 -8.18
CA ALA A 106 -13.71 32.62 -9.13
C ALA A 106 -14.97 33.33 -8.59
N GLU A 107 -15.89 32.61 -7.96
CA GLU A 107 -17.09 33.16 -7.33
C GLU A 107 -16.73 34.06 -6.12
N GLY A 108 -15.76 33.65 -5.31
CA GLY A 108 -15.25 34.44 -4.18
C GLY A 108 -14.57 35.73 -4.64
N GLU A 109 -13.75 35.65 -5.69
CA GLU A 109 -13.10 36.82 -6.29
C GLU A 109 -14.11 37.76 -6.93
N ALA A 110 -15.11 37.25 -7.65
CA ALA A 110 -16.20 38.05 -8.21
C ALA A 110 -17.02 38.74 -7.12
N SER A 111 -17.36 38.02 -6.04
CA SER A 111 -18.09 38.57 -4.90
C SER A 111 -17.28 39.67 -4.20
N ARG A 112 -15.97 39.44 -3.99
CA ARG A 112 -15.05 40.44 -3.45
C ARG A 112 -14.97 41.67 -4.35
N PHE A 113 -14.89 41.49 -5.66
CA PHE A 113 -14.84 42.58 -6.63
C PHE A 113 -16.11 43.43 -6.57
N ILE A 114 -17.30 42.81 -6.56
CA ILE A 114 -18.58 43.51 -6.44
C ILE A 114 -18.66 44.30 -5.12
N ALA A 115 -18.23 43.70 -4.01
CA ALA A 115 -18.20 44.39 -2.72
C ALA A 115 -17.30 45.64 -2.74
N ILE A 116 -16.09 45.52 -3.30
CA ILE A 116 -15.16 46.65 -3.44
C ILE A 116 -15.74 47.71 -4.38
N TYR A 117 -16.34 47.30 -5.51
CA TYR A 117 -16.96 48.21 -6.47
C TYR A 117 -18.09 49.03 -5.84
N ASN A 118 -18.94 48.39 -5.03
CA ASN A 118 -20.03 49.06 -4.33
C ASN A 118 -19.52 50.12 -3.33
N GLU A 119 -18.44 49.83 -2.60
CA GLU A 119 -17.81 50.81 -1.69
C GLU A 119 -17.08 51.91 -2.45
N TYR A 120 -16.44 51.57 -3.57
CA TYR A 120 -15.80 52.54 -4.46
C TYR A 120 -16.82 53.51 -5.07
N ALA A 121 -18.00 53.04 -5.45
CA ALA A 121 -19.08 53.88 -5.97
C ALA A 121 -19.60 54.88 -4.93
N LYS A 122 -19.63 54.50 -3.64
CA LYS A 122 -20.02 55.39 -2.54
C LYS A 122 -18.92 56.40 -2.20
N ALA A 123 -17.67 55.96 -2.14
CA ALA A 123 -16.56 56.78 -1.66
C ALA A 123 -15.26 56.47 -2.44
N LYS A 124 -15.12 57.11 -3.60
CA LYS A 124 -14.06 56.84 -4.58
C LYS A 124 -12.65 57.13 -4.06
N THR A 125 -12.41 58.31 -3.50
CA THR A 125 -11.07 58.79 -3.11
C THR A 125 -10.47 57.96 -1.98
N VAL A 126 -11.22 57.74 -0.90
CA VAL A 126 -10.75 56.98 0.28
C VAL A 126 -10.52 55.50 -0.04
N THR A 127 -11.33 54.91 -0.92
CA THR A 127 -11.18 53.51 -1.33
C THR A 127 -9.93 53.30 -2.18
N GLN A 128 -9.62 54.24 -3.09
CA GLN A 128 -8.37 54.19 -3.88
C GLN A 128 -7.12 54.33 -3.02
N GLU A 129 -7.11 55.29 -2.09
CA GLU A 129 -5.99 55.51 -1.19
C GLU A 129 -5.75 54.29 -0.28
N ARG A 130 -6.81 53.72 0.30
CA ARG A 130 -6.71 52.49 1.11
C ARG A 130 -6.12 51.34 0.28
N MET A 131 -6.65 51.10 -0.91
CA MET A 131 -6.19 49.99 -1.76
C MET A 131 -4.71 50.15 -2.15
N TYR A 132 -4.27 51.38 -2.43
CA TYR A 132 -2.87 51.69 -2.68
C TYR A 132 -1.99 51.42 -1.46
N LEU A 133 -2.39 51.89 -0.27
CA LEU A 133 -1.64 51.68 0.96
C LEU A 133 -1.56 50.20 1.36
N GLU A 134 -2.65 49.43 1.24
CA GLU A 134 -2.66 47.99 1.51
C GLU A 134 -1.77 47.22 0.52
N THR A 135 -1.83 47.57 -0.77
CA THR A 135 -0.99 46.95 -1.80
C THR A 135 0.48 47.28 -1.55
N MET A 136 0.77 48.53 -1.21
CA MET A 136 2.12 48.98 -0.88
C MET A 136 2.63 48.30 0.40
N GLU A 137 1.80 48.14 1.42
CA GLU A 137 2.13 47.40 2.63
C GLU A 137 2.52 45.95 2.30
N LYS A 138 1.70 45.26 1.50
CA LYS A 138 1.93 43.85 1.11
C LYS A 138 3.16 43.66 0.22
N VAL A 139 3.41 44.58 -0.71
CA VAL A 139 4.62 44.54 -1.55
C VAL A 139 5.84 44.84 -0.68
N LEU A 140 5.74 45.86 0.17
CA LEU A 140 6.86 46.27 0.99
C LEU A 140 7.11 45.29 2.17
N SER A 141 6.16 44.48 2.61
CA SER A 141 6.38 43.51 3.70
C SER A 141 7.42 42.44 3.34
N GLY A 142 7.62 42.16 2.05
CA GLY A 142 8.59 41.18 1.57
C GLY A 142 9.98 41.74 1.22
N VAL A 143 10.21 43.06 1.36
CA VAL A 143 11.50 43.68 1.01
C VAL A 143 12.22 44.20 2.25
N ASN A 144 13.54 44.05 2.28
CA ASN A 144 14.37 44.65 3.33
C ASN A 144 14.38 46.17 3.16
N LYS A 145 13.65 46.87 4.03
CA LYS A 145 13.53 48.33 4.00
C LYS A 145 14.64 48.98 4.81
N ILE A 146 15.31 49.97 4.24
CA ILE A 146 16.22 50.87 4.95
C ILE A 146 15.58 52.26 4.91
N ILE A 147 15.14 52.77 6.06
CA ILE A 147 14.54 54.11 6.18
C ILE A 147 15.66 55.08 6.53
N ILE A 148 15.92 56.05 5.67
CA ILE A 148 16.94 57.08 5.89
C ILE A 148 16.23 58.39 6.23
N ASP A 149 16.44 58.89 7.45
CA ASP A 149 15.97 60.20 7.87
C ASP A 149 16.85 61.30 7.25
N LYS A 150 16.22 62.22 6.51
CA LYS A 150 16.89 63.33 5.81
C LYS A 150 17.19 64.51 6.73
N GLN A 151 16.64 64.56 7.95
CA GLN A 151 16.86 65.67 8.89
C GLN A 151 18.06 65.47 9.82
N SER A 152 18.59 64.24 9.90
CA SER A 152 19.71 63.90 10.77
C SER A 152 21.01 63.73 9.99
N GLY A 153 21.60 64.85 9.55
CA GLY A 153 23.05 64.99 9.33
C GLY A 153 23.71 64.20 8.19
N SER A 154 24.34 64.94 7.28
CA SER A 154 25.35 64.51 6.31
C SER A 154 26.28 63.39 6.83
N GLY A 155 25.99 62.13 6.49
CA GLY A 155 26.86 61.01 6.87
C GLY A 155 26.22 59.62 6.78
N VAL A 156 25.34 59.37 5.81
CA VAL A 156 24.74 58.04 5.64
C VAL A 156 25.61 57.23 4.69
N VAL A 157 26.50 56.39 5.24
CA VAL A 157 27.26 55.41 4.44
C VAL A 157 26.28 54.30 4.05
N PRO A 158 26.15 53.95 2.75
CA PRO A 158 25.28 52.86 2.33
C PRO A 158 25.70 51.56 3.02
N TYR A 159 24.90 51.09 3.99
CA TYR A 159 25.12 49.79 4.61
C TYR A 159 24.74 48.72 3.60
N LEU A 160 25.73 48.07 3.01
CA LEU A 160 25.56 46.86 2.23
C LEU A 160 25.75 45.66 3.18
N PRO A 161 24.68 44.97 3.62
CA PRO A 161 24.81 43.79 4.46
C PRO A 161 25.41 42.62 3.66
N LEU A 162 26.74 42.59 3.59
CA LEU A 162 27.51 41.47 3.04
C LEU A 162 27.18 40.11 3.67
N PRO A 163 26.82 40.00 4.97
CA PRO A 163 26.43 38.72 5.57
C PRO A 163 25.12 38.15 4.98
N GLU A 164 24.14 39.00 4.66
CA GLU A 164 22.84 38.58 4.14
C GLU A 164 22.93 38.17 2.66
N LEU A 165 23.76 38.87 1.88
CA LEU A 165 24.13 38.47 0.51
C LEU A 165 24.79 37.08 0.49
N LYS A 166 25.71 36.79 1.40
CA LYS A 166 26.35 35.46 1.51
C LYS A 166 25.33 34.37 1.87
N LYS A 167 24.44 34.62 2.83
CA LYS A 167 23.38 33.66 3.21
C LYS A 167 22.44 33.31 2.05
N ASN A 168 22.08 34.30 1.22
CA ASN A 168 21.22 34.09 0.05
C ASN A 168 21.96 33.35 -1.09
N LEU A 169 23.25 33.61 -1.28
CA LEU A 169 24.11 32.88 -2.23
C LEU A 169 24.31 31.41 -1.82
N ASP A 170 24.44 31.13 -0.51
CA ASP A 170 24.57 29.77 0.02
C ASP A 170 23.24 28.99 -0.07
N ALA A 171 22.10 29.68 0.06
CA ALA A 171 20.78 29.09 -0.14
C ALA A 171 20.52 28.72 -1.61
N GLN A 172 20.99 29.53 -2.57
CA GLN A 172 20.88 29.22 -4.00
C GLN A 172 21.75 28.02 -4.40
N LYS A 173 23.01 27.94 -3.93
CA LYS A 173 23.89 26.78 -4.20
C LYS A 173 23.37 25.44 -3.67
N LYS A 174 22.65 25.42 -2.53
CA LYS A 174 22.05 24.18 -2.00
C LYS A 174 20.88 23.66 -2.84
N THR A 175 20.29 24.49 -3.68
CA THR A 175 19.14 24.14 -4.51
C THR A 175 19.57 23.55 -5.86
N GLU A 176 20.73 23.95 -6.39
CA GLU A 176 21.31 23.39 -7.62
C GLU A 176 21.98 22.02 -7.43
N VAL A 177 22.46 21.69 -6.22
CA VAL A 177 23.12 20.40 -5.93
C VAL A 177 22.10 19.25 -5.70
N LYS A 178 20.81 19.56 -5.65
CA LYS A 178 19.74 18.60 -5.38
C LYS A 178 18.86 18.24 -6.59
N ASN A 179 19.19 18.76 -7.77
CA ASN A 179 18.61 18.35 -9.05
C ASN A 179 19.61 17.52 -9.86
#